data_AF-A0A382WZ70-F1
#
_entry.id   AF-A0A382WZ70-F1
#
_cell.length_a   1.000
_cell.length_b   1.000
_cell.length_c   1.000
_cell.angle_alpha   90.00
_cell.angle_beta   90.00
_cell.angle_gamma   90.00
#
_symmetry.space_group_name_H-M   'P 1'
#
loop_
_entity.id
_entity.type
_entity.pdbx_description
1 polymer ?
#
loop_
_entity_poly.entity_id
_entity_poly.type
_entity_poly.pdbx_seq_one_letter_code
_entity_poly.pdbx_strand_id
1 'polypeptide(L)' 'MKQRLAELSLSDQGGILRAKANCLRVCDGDSVAVVYPEGPWYGGTPVVLERITQAHLVASRLVIGYLISKEFA' A
#
# COMPACT_ATOMS: atom_id res chain seq x y z
N MET A 1 -0.95 -4.45 -17.38
CA MET A 1 -0.29 -3.86 -16.19
C MET A 1 0.88 -4.69 -15.63
N LYS A 2 1.21 -5.89 -16.12
CA LYS A 2 2.46 -6.59 -15.75
C LYS A 2 3.71 -6.02 -16.45
N GLN A 3 3.51 -5.49 -17.66
CA GLN A 3 4.60 -5.12 -18.55
C GLN A 3 5.35 -3.85 -18.13
N ARG A 4 4.62 -2.83 -17.64
CA ARG A 4 5.19 -1.56 -17.17
C ARG A 4 6.06 -1.69 -15.90
N LEU A 5 5.80 -2.67 -15.05
CA LEU A 5 6.55 -2.91 -13.82
C LEU A 5 7.87 -3.65 -14.08
N ALA A 6 7.92 -4.48 -15.13
CA ALA A 6 9.16 -5.10 -15.59
C ALA A 6 10.10 -4.07 -16.25
N GLU A 7 9.56 -3.09 -16.97
CA GLU A 7 10.32 -2.01 -17.61
C GLU A 7 11.01 -1.06 -16.60
N LEU A 8 10.54 -1.03 -15.36
CA LEU A 8 11.03 -0.12 -14.31
C LEU A 8 12.01 -0.80 -13.33
N SER A 9 12.40 -2.06 -13.56
CA SER A 9 13.36 -2.84 -12.74
C SER A 9 13.09 -2.85 -11.22
N LEU A 10 11.85 -2.56 -10.82
CA LEU A 10 11.46 -2.39 -9.41
C LEU A 10 11.01 -3.69 -8.73
N SER A 11 10.89 -4.78 -9.46
CA SER A 11 10.43 -6.08 -8.92
C SER A 11 11.53 -7.00 -8.40
N ASP A 12 12.80 -6.82 -8.79
CA ASP A 12 13.86 -7.83 -8.56
C ASP A 12 15.07 -7.33 -7.75
N GLN A 13 15.02 -6.10 -7.24
CA GLN A 13 16.12 -5.47 -6.48
C GLN A 13 15.63 -4.95 -5.11
N GLY A 14 14.80 -5.72 -4.40
CA GLY A 14 14.54 -5.52 -2.96
C GLY A 14 13.63 -4.36 -2.55
N GLY A 15 12.74 -3.85 -3.41
CA GLY A 15 12.00 -2.62 -3.12
C GLY A 15 10.69 -2.79 -2.32
N ILE A 16 9.77 -3.64 -2.77
CA ILE A 16 8.38 -3.69 -2.25
C ILE A 16 7.82 -5.10 -2.38
N LEU A 17 7.40 -5.71 -1.27
CA LEU A 17 6.70 -7.00 -1.25
C LEU A 17 5.20 -6.79 -1.07
N ARG A 18 4.39 -7.41 -1.94
CA ARG A 18 2.93 -7.43 -1.81
C ARG A 18 2.45 -8.84 -1.48
N ALA A 19 1.84 -8.99 -0.31
CA ALA A 19 1.12 -10.20 0.06
C ALA A 19 -0.39 -9.97 -0.07
N LYS A 20 -1.12 -10.98 -0.57
CA LYS A 20 -2.59 -10.98 -0.48
C LYS A 20 -2.96 -11.42 0.93
N ALA A 21 -3.57 -10.53 1.70
CA ALA A 21 -4.15 -10.84 3.00
C ALA A 21 -5.66 -11.12 2.86
N ASN A 22 -6.19 -11.92 3.79
CA ASN A 22 -7.64 -12.09 3.97
C ASN A 22 -8.16 -10.99 4.91
N CYS A 23 -9.08 -11.31 5.82
CA CYS A 23 -9.60 -10.33 6.78
C CYS A 23 -8.51 -9.90 7.77
N LEU A 24 -8.25 -8.58 7.85
CA LEU A 24 -7.36 -7.96 8.83
C LEU A 24 -8.09 -7.52 10.11
N ARG A 25 -9.39 -7.86 10.24
CA ARG A 25 -10.30 -7.41 11.32
C ARG A 25 -10.42 -5.89 11.47
N VAL A 26 -10.15 -5.16 10.38
CA VAL A 26 -10.43 -3.74 10.24
C VAL A 26 -11.58 -3.62 9.25
N CYS A 27 -12.78 -3.31 9.76
CA CYS A 27 -13.98 -3.17 8.96
C CYS A 27 -14.21 -1.70 8.56
N ASP A 28 -13.14 -1.03 8.13
CA ASP A 28 -13.17 0.39 7.74
C ASP A 28 -12.66 0.53 6.30
N GLY A 29 -13.57 0.85 5.38
CA GLY A 29 -13.33 0.88 3.93
C GLY A 29 -13.53 -0.44 3.18
N ASP A 30 -13.58 -0.36 1.84
CA ASP A 30 -13.84 -1.52 0.97
C ASP A 30 -12.67 -2.53 0.92
N SER A 31 -11.44 -2.03 0.78
CA SER A 31 -10.23 -2.84 0.84
C SER A 31 -9.19 -2.16 1.71
N VAL A 32 -8.55 -2.96 2.56
CA VAL A 32 -7.58 -2.48 3.56
C VAL A 32 -6.17 -2.90 3.17
N ALA A 33 -5.23 -1.97 3.32
CA ALA A 33 -3.81 -2.20 3.09
C ALA A 33 -3.00 -1.69 4.28
N VAL A 34 -1.96 -2.42 4.65
CA VAL A 34 -0.97 -1.99 5.66
C VAL A 34 0.40 -1.92 5.00
N VAL A 35 1.14 -0.87 5.31
CA VAL A 35 2.52 -0.71 4.83
C VAL A 35 3.49 -0.87 5.99
N TYR A 36 4.51 -1.69 5.79
CA TYR A 36 5.60 -1.89 6.74
C TYR A 36 6.89 -1.21 6.23
N PRO A 37 7.77 -0.73 7.12
CA PRO A 37 7.73 -0.84 8.59
C PRO A 37 6.92 0.24 9.31
N GLU A 38 6.49 1.30 8.62
CA GLU A 38 5.86 2.48 9.23
C GLU A 38 4.51 2.18 9.92
N GLY A 39 3.83 1.10 9.53
CA GLY A 39 2.54 0.71 10.10
C GLY A 39 1.29 1.51 9.68
N PRO A 40 1.29 2.42 8.66
CA PRO A 40 0.07 3.10 8.30
C PRO A 40 -0.91 2.14 7.62
N TRP A 41 -2.16 2.28 8.01
CA TRP A 41 -3.31 1.57 7.48
C TRP A 41 -4.05 2.47 6.51
N TYR A 42 -4.38 1.92 5.36
CA TYR A 42 -5.11 2.60 4.32
C TYR A 42 -6.38 1.86 3.96
N GLY A 43 -7.45 2.62 3.71
CA GLY A 43 -8.72 2.13 3.23
C GLY A 43 -9.02 2.67 1.85
N GLY A 44 -9.54 1.84 0.95
CA GLY A 44 -10.05 2.31 -0.33
C GLY A 44 -10.13 1.22 -1.39
N THR A 45 -10.32 1.66 -2.63
CA THR A 45 -10.41 0.79 -3.80
C THR A 45 -9.03 0.36 -4.29
N PRO A 46 -8.91 -0.66 -5.16
CA PRO A 46 -7.64 -1.08 -5.75
C PRO A 46 -6.84 0.05 -6.42
N VAL A 47 -7.53 1.07 -6.95
CA VAL A 47 -6.93 2.27 -7.56
C VAL A 47 -6.22 3.13 -6.52
N VAL A 48 -6.79 3.21 -5.31
CA VAL A 48 -6.21 3.94 -4.18
C VAL A 48 -4.94 3.25 -3.68
N LEU A 49 -4.93 1.91 -3.62
CA LEU A 49 -3.73 1.14 -3.26
C LEU A 49 -2.55 1.41 -4.19
N GLU A 50 -2.79 1.54 -5.50
CA GLU A 50 -1.73 1.87 -6.47
C GLU A 50 -1.15 3.27 -6.20
N ARG A 51 -2.02 4.25 -5.91
CA ARG A 51 -1.59 5.60 -5.50
C ARG A 51 -0.78 5.58 -4.22
N ILE A 52 -1.20 4.81 -3.21
CA ILE A 52 -0.45 4.65 -1.95
C ILE A 52 0.91 4.02 -2.22
N THR A 53 0.97 3.00 -3.06
CA THR A 53 2.25 2.36 -3.44
C THR A 53 3.20 3.39 -4.04
N GLN A 54 2.77 4.19 -5.01
CA GLN A 54 3.65 5.19 -5.63
C GLN A 54 3.98 6.36 -4.70
N ALA A 55 3.02 6.90 -3.95
CA ALA A 55 3.25 8.07 -3.11
C ALA A 55 4.03 7.72 -1.84
N HIS A 56 3.66 6.63 -1.18
CA HIS A 56 4.23 6.25 0.10
C HIS A 56 5.52 5.43 -0.07
N LEU A 57 5.55 4.44 -0.97
CA LEU A 57 6.75 3.59 -1.09
C LEU A 57 7.82 4.19 -2.00
N VAL A 58 7.45 4.98 -3.02
CA VAL A 58 8.45 5.60 -3.92
C VAL A 58 8.81 7.02 -3.50
N ALA A 59 7.85 7.79 -2.97
CA ALA A 59 8.08 9.19 -2.61
C ALA A 59 8.07 9.45 -1.09
N SER A 60 8.00 8.41 -0.25
CA SER A 60 7.98 8.50 1.22
C SER A 60 6.96 9.51 1.75
N ARG A 61 5.80 9.62 1.09
CA ARG A 61 4.72 10.55 1.44
C ARG A 61 3.45 9.80 1.79
N LEU A 62 2.97 10.04 3.01
CA LEU A 62 1.67 9.54 3.49
C LEU A 62 0.52 10.12 2.67
N VAL A 63 -0.42 9.26 2.29
CA VAL A 63 -1.64 9.67 1.60
C VAL A 63 -2.76 9.86 2.63
N ILE A 64 -2.75 11.02 3.30
CA ILE A 64 -3.62 11.31 4.46
C ILE A 64 -5.11 11.13 4.14
N GLY A 65 -5.54 11.42 2.91
CA GLY A 65 -6.95 11.30 2.50
C GLY A 65 -7.52 9.87 2.51
N TYR A 66 -6.67 8.85 2.62
CA TYR A 66 -7.08 7.43 2.67
C TYR A 66 -6.55 6.71 3.90
N LEU A 67 -6.03 7.46 4.87
CA LEU A 67 -5.39 6.92 6.05
C LEU A 67 -6.46 6.57 7.09
N ILE A 68 -6.54 5.28 7.45
CA ILE A 68 -7.40 4.78 8.53
C ILE A 68 -6.72 5.04 9.87
N SER A 69 -5.45 4.64 9.98
CA SER A 69 -4.63 4.86 11.18
C SER A 69 -3.16 4.98 10.81
N LYS A 70 -2.40 5.72 11.61
CA LYS A 70 -0.94 5.82 11.48
C LYS A 70 -0.22 4.68 12.19
N GLU A 71 -0.78 4.20 13.31
CA GLU A 71 -0.20 3.16 14.16
C GLU A 71 -1.35 2.40 14.85
N PHE A 72 -1.29 1.06 14.84
CA PHE A 72 -2.08 0.22 15.75
C PHE A 72 -1.09 -0.32 16.79
N ALA A 73 -1.16 0.23 18.00
CA ALA A 73 -0.48 -0.31 19.18
C ALA A 73 -1.22 -1.54 19.73
#